data_AF-A0A2G9M1U9-F1
#
_entry.id   AF-A0A2G9M1U9-F1
#
_cell.length_a   1.000
_cell.length_b   1.000
_cell.length_c   1.000
_cell.angle_alpha   90.00
_cell.angle_beta   90.00
_cell.angle_gamma   90.00
#
_symmetry.space_group_name_H-M   'P 1'
#
loop_
_entity.id
_entity.type
_entity.pdbx_description
1 polymer ?
#
loop_
_entity_poly.entity_id
_entity_poly.type
_entity_poly.pdbx_seq_one_letter_code
_entity_poly.pdbx_strand_id
1 'polypeptide(L)'
;MQQYKQDFIDFLLESGALKIGSEFKLKSSRSSPYFINVGEFNDGKAISKLGEAYASAIQQHFDPNKIDILFGPSYKGIPLAVTTAIALAESGHNIGYAFDRKEVKDYGEVTDWADLQKACIVGKTINDNARIILLDDVFTTGTTKYEIINLLNKIACNIQYRAFIIAVNRQEVGVDGKDAIATFSQETSIPVISIITISEIYEYLMKKSKLNQKEVEKISNYLRVYGTSDAKTNLKKVMPHKIIDQERSIIPACDVDTLEKLEEIVRNTAELNGIGGYKIGFELGLGYGLKTVVETIRKYTNKPIIYDHQKAGTDIPDTGKNFARVCKEAGVN
;
A
#
# COMPACT_ATOMS: atom_id res chain seq x y z
N MET A 1 9.25 -6.24 -11.20
CA MET A 1 9.39 -6.69 -9.81
C MET A 1 10.32 -7.90 -9.78
N GLN A 2 11.27 -7.93 -8.86
CA GLN A 2 12.26 -9.00 -8.68
C GLN A 2 11.58 -10.33 -8.31
N GLN A 3 12.25 -11.45 -8.56
CA GLN A 3 11.68 -12.78 -8.31
C GLN A 3 11.42 -13.03 -6.82
N TYR A 4 12.39 -12.78 -5.94
CA TYR A 4 12.23 -12.99 -4.49
C TYR A 4 11.04 -12.21 -3.89
N LYS A 5 10.70 -11.05 -4.46
CA LYS A 5 9.51 -10.28 -4.07
C LYS A 5 8.22 -10.99 -4.46
N GLN A 6 8.15 -11.56 -5.66
CA GLN A 6 6.99 -12.37 -6.09
C GLN A 6 6.85 -13.61 -5.21
N ASP A 7 7.94 -14.31 -4.96
CA ASP A 7 7.97 -15.49 -4.10
C ASP A 7 7.54 -15.16 -2.66
N PHE A 8 7.96 -13.99 -2.15
CA PHE A 8 7.55 -13.50 -0.84
C PHE A 8 6.06 -13.15 -0.79
N ILE A 9 5.47 -12.58 -1.85
CA ILE A 9 4.02 -12.32 -1.91
C ILE A 9 3.24 -13.64 -1.92
N ASP A 10 3.66 -14.61 -2.72
CA ASP A 10 3.01 -15.93 -2.75
C ASP A 10 3.13 -16.63 -1.40
N PHE A 11 4.30 -16.55 -0.75
CA PHE A 11 4.50 -17.07 0.60
C PHE A 11 3.59 -16.39 1.64
N LEU A 12 3.42 -15.06 1.57
CA LEU A 12 2.50 -14.33 2.45
C LEU A 12 1.04 -14.79 2.28
N LEU A 13 0.62 -15.09 1.04
CA LEU A 13 -0.72 -15.61 0.77
C LEU A 13 -0.89 -17.05 1.28
N GLU A 14 0.06 -17.94 0.96
CA GLU A 14 0.01 -19.36 1.31
C GLU A 14 0.01 -19.60 2.83
N SER A 15 0.79 -18.79 3.55
CA SER A 15 0.85 -18.83 5.03
C SER A 15 -0.37 -18.21 5.70
N GLY A 16 -1.24 -17.53 4.96
CA GLY A 16 -2.34 -16.75 5.52
C GLY A 16 -1.88 -15.47 6.25
N ALA A 17 -0.60 -15.12 6.18
CA ALA A 17 -0.06 -13.88 6.73
C ALA A 17 -0.60 -12.64 5.99
N LEU A 18 -0.91 -12.76 4.69
CA LEU A 18 -1.66 -11.79 3.89
C LEU A 18 -3.06 -12.33 3.59
N LYS A 19 -4.08 -11.57 3.99
CA LYS A 19 -5.48 -11.87 3.67
C LYS A 19 -6.11 -10.68 2.93
N ILE A 20 -6.90 -10.96 1.91
CA ILE A 20 -7.60 -9.96 1.08
C ILE A 20 -9.11 -10.15 1.19
N GLY A 21 -9.88 -9.06 1.12
CA GLY A 21 -11.31 -9.07 0.82
C GLY A 21 -12.24 -8.75 1.99
N SER A 22 -12.01 -9.32 3.17
CA SER A 22 -12.84 -9.01 4.35
C SER A 22 -12.53 -7.62 4.91
N GLU A 23 -13.52 -7.05 5.61
CA GLU A 23 -13.35 -5.81 6.36
C GLU A 23 -12.62 -6.10 7.68
N PHE A 24 -11.29 -6.00 7.64
CA PHE A 24 -10.46 -6.22 8.81
C PHE A 24 -10.41 -4.97 9.66
N LYS A 25 -10.83 -5.08 10.92
CA LYS A 25 -10.70 -3.98 11.88
C LYS A 25 -9.24 -3.89 12.38
N LEU A 26 -8.55 -2.83 11.99
CA LEU A 26 -7.18 -2.57 12.42
C LEU A 26 -7.13 -2.00 13.85
N LYS A 27 -5.95 -2.01 14.47
CA LYS A 27 -5.71 -1.34 15.77
C LYS A 27 -6.02 0.17 15.74
N SER A 28 -5.94 0.79 14.57
CA SER A 28 -6.36 2.17 14.31
C SER A 28 -7.89 2.36 14.22
N SER A 29 -8.67 1.30 14.45
CA SER A 29 -10.12 1.22 14.22
C SER A 29 -10.57 1.34 12.75
N ARG A 30 -9.64 1.49 11.80
CA ARG A 30 -9.94 1.51 10.36
C ARG A 30 -10.44 0.14 9.89
N SER A 31 -11.42 0.15 8.99
CA SER A 31 -11.82 -1.03 8.21
C SER A 31 -10.91 -1.12 6.99
N SER A 32 -10.07 -2.15 6.94
CA SER A 32 -9.10 -2.37 5.87
C SER A 32 -9.53 -3.54 4.99
N PRO A 33 -9.39 -3.42 3.64
CA PRO A 33 -9.73 -4.51 2.72
C PRO A 33 -8.64 -5.58 2.63
N TYR A 34 -7.57 -5.43 3.40
CA TYR A 34 -6.51 -6.41 3.54
C TYR A 34 -6.01 -6.45 4.98
N PHE A 35 -5.40 -7.57 5.35
CA PHE A 35 -4.74 -7.73 6.63
C PHE A 35 -3.41 -8.42 6.45
N ILE A 36 -2.39 -7.87 7.11
CA ILE A 36 -1.02 -8.39 7.06
C ILE A 36 -0.55 -8.61 8.48
N ASN A 37 -0.27 -9.86 8.82
CA ASN A 37 0.30 -10.27 10.10
C ASN A 37 1.51 -11.19 9.89
N VAL A 38 2.69 -10.58 9.88
CA VAL A 38 3.98 -11.29 9.83
C VAL A 38 4.20 -12.14 11.10
N GLY A 39 3.46 -11.89 12.18
CA GLY A 39 3.51 -12.69 13.41
C GLY A 39 2.89 -14.09 13.28
N GLU A 40 2.23 -14.42 12.17
CA GLU A 40 1.73 -15.78 11.89
C GLU A 40 2.87 -16.77 11.56
N PHE A 41 4.07 -16.27 11.27
CA PHE A 41 5.24 -17.12 11.00
C PHE A 41 5.79 -17.75 12.28
N ASN A 42 5.28 -18.92 12.63
CA ASN A 42 5.55 -19.60 13.90
C ASN A 42 6.18 -21.00 13.76
N ASP A 43 6.61 -21.38 12.55
CA ASP A 43 7.35 -22.62 12.29
C ASP A 43 8.72 -22.38 11.65
N GLY A 44 9.56 -23.42 11.65
CA GLY A 44 10.94 -23.36 11.14
C GLY A 44 11.04 -23.05 9.64
N LYS A 45 10.09 -23.52 8.82
CA LYS A 45 10.09 -23.26 7.37
C LYS A 45 9.72 -21.81 7.09
N ALA A 46 8.71 -21.30 7.79
CA ALA A 46 8.22 -19.94 7.64
C ALA A 46 9.28 -18.92 8.06
N ILE A 47 9.96 -19.14 9.20
CA ILE A 47 11.02 -18.24 9.64
C ILE A 47 12.25 -18.28 8.73
N SER A 48 12.63 -19.46 8.20
CA SER A 48 13.71 -19.59 7.20
C SER A 48 13.43 -18.74 5.96
N LYS A 49 12.24 -18.93 5.35
CA LYS A 49 11.81 -18.15 4.19
C LYS A 49 11.79 -16.65 4.46
N LEU A 50 11.42 -16.25 5.68
CA LEU A 50 11.46 -14.85 6.08
C LEU A 50 12.90 -14.34 6.11
N GLY A 51 13.83 -15.08 6.71
CA GLY A 51 15.26 -14.74 6.71
C GLY A 51 15.87 -14.64 5.32
N GLU A 52 15.54 -15.56 4.42
CA GLU A 52 15.93 -15.53 3.01
C GLU A 52 15.42 -14.26 2.30
N ALA A 53 14.19 -13.84 2.59
CA ALA A 53 13.61 -12.62 2.02
C ALA A 53 14.30 -11.35 2.54
N TYR A 54 14.65 -11.27 3.83
CA TYR A 54 15.44 -10.17 4.38
C TYR A 54 16.87 -10.16 3.81
N ALA A 55 17.53 -11.32 3.71
CA ALA A 55 18.85 -11.45 3.12
C ALA A 55 18.87 -10.98 1.67
N SER A 56 17.86 -11.38 0.88
CA SER A 56 17.68 -10.94 -0.50
C SER A 56 17.50 -9.41 -0.60
N ALA A 57 16.71 -8.82 0.30
CA ALA A 57 16.54 -7.37 0.35
C ALA A 57 17.85 -6.65 0.72
N ILE A 58 18.65 -7.20 1.65
CA ILE A 58 19.96 -6.66 1.99
C ILE A 58 20.90 -6.71 0.77
N GLN A 59 21.01 -7.87 0.11
CA GLN A 59 21.87 -8.06 -1.07
C GLN A 59 21.45 -7.20 -2.26
N GLN A 60 20.16 -6.91 -2.41
CA GLN A 60 19.68 -6.00 -3.45
C GLN A 60 20.15 -4.55 -3.23
N HIS A 61 20.14 -4.09 -1.97
CA HIS A 61 20.31 -2.67 -1.65
C HIS A 61 21.70 -2.31 -1.11
N PHE A 62 22.46 -3.29 -0.64
CA PHE A 62 23.74 -3.10 0.03
C PHE A 62 24.74 -4.16 -0.39
N ASP A 63 26.02 -3.80 -0.31
CA ASP A 63 27.13 -4.77 -0.30
C ASP A 63 27.21 -5.40 1.10
N PRO A 64 26.95 -6.71 1.26
CA PRO A 64 26.97 -7.37 2.57
C PRO A 64 28.32 -7.25 3.29
N ASN A 65 29.43 -7.11 2.56
CA ASN A 65 30.76 -6.94 3.16
C ASN A 65 30.94 -5.56 3.83
N LYS A 66 29.99 -4.64 3.61
CA LYS A 66 29.95 -3.31 4.23
C LYS A 66 28.95 -3.22 5.37
N ILE A 67 28.62 -4.36 5.99
CA ILE A 67 27.73 -4.50 7.13
C ILE A 67 28.46 -5.31 8.19
N ASP A 68 28.51 -4.80 9.41
CA ASP A 68 29.16 -5.48 10.53
C ASP A 68 28.14 -6.24 11.38
N ILE A 69 26.94 -5.66 11.54
CA ILE A 69 25.92 -6.15 12.48
C ILE A 69 24.52 -6.04 11.88
N LEU A 70 23.78 -7.15 11.95
CA LEU A 70 22.32 -7.16 11.87
C LEU A 70 21.75 -7.01 13.27
N PHE A 71 21.08 -5.90 13.54
CA PHE A 71 20.52 -5.60 14.85
C PHE A 71 19.00 -5.81 14.85
N GLY A 72 18.52 -6.68 15.74
CA GLY A 72 17.10 -7.00 15.88
C GLY A 72 16.52 -6.47 17.18
N PRO A 73 15.72 -5.39 17.19
CA PRO A 73 15.06 -4.89 18.38
C PRO A 73 14.19 -5.92 19.09
N SER A 74 14.24 -5.96 20.41
CA SER A 74 13.44 -6.86 21.24
C SER A 74 11.93 -6.55 21.13
N TYR A 75 11.05 -7.53 20.94
CA TYR A 75 11.32 -8.98 20.84
C TYR A 75 11.30 -9.51 19.41
N LYS A 76 10.53 -8.87 18.53
CA LYS A 76 10.24 -9.38 17.19
C LYS A 76 11.44 -9.34 16.26
N GLY A 77 12.35 -8.38 16.43
CA GLY A 77 13.56 -8.26 15.64
C GLY A 77 14.59 -9.36 15.92
N ILE A 78 14.55 -9.99 17.11
CA ILE A 78 15.51 -11.04 17.51
C ILE A 78 15.50 -12.21 16.52
N PRO A 79 14.37 -12.91 16.28
CA PRO A 79 14.37 -14.02 15.34
C PRO A 79 14.72 -13.55 13.93
N LEU A 80 14.35 -12.33 13.52
CA LEU A 80 14.68 -11.77 12.21
C LEU A 80 16.20 -11.60 12.04
N ALA A 81 16.89 -11.04 13.02
CA ALA A 81 18.35 -10.88 12.98
C ALA A 81 19.06 -12.23 12.91
N VAL A 82 18.60 -13.22 13.68
CA VAL A 82 19.18 -14.58 13.67
C VAL A 82 18.96 -15.25 12.31
N THR A 83 17.72 -15.33 11.83
CA THR A 83 17.41 -16.05 10.59
C THR A 83 18.00 -15.35 9.35
N THR A 84 18.12 -14.03 9.38
CA THR A 84 18.74 -13.26 8.28
C THR A 84 20.25 -13.46 8.26
N ALA A 85 20.91 -13.52 9.43
CA ALA A 85 22.33 -13.82 9.53
C ALA A 85 22.64 -15.25 9.01
N ILE A 86 21.79 -16.22 9.32
CA ILE A 86 21.89 -17.59 8.81
C ILE A 86 21.81 -17.59 7.27
N ALA A 87 20.76 -16.98 6.69
CA ALA A 87 20.59 -16.92 5.24
C ALA A 87 21.72 -16.17 4.51
N LEU A 88 22.26 -15.10 5.11
CA LEU A 88 23.43 -14.41 4.56
C LEU A 88 24.68 -15.28 4.62
N ALA A 89 24.90 -16.02 5.71
CA ALA A 89 26.04 -16.93 5.83
C ALA A 89 25.98 -18.06 4.79
N GLU A 90 24.80 -18.63 4.54
CA GLU A 90 24.59 -19.64 3.51
C GLU A 90 24.85 -19.12 2.09
N SER A 91 24.63 -17.81 1.86
CA SER A 91 24.99 -17.13 0.61
C SER A 91 26.43 -16.58 0.58
N GLY A 92 27.26 -16.94 1.56
CA GLY A 92 28.69 -16.61 1.60
C GLY A 92 29.06 -15.33 2.35
N HIS A 93 28.12 -14.71 3.07
CA HIS A 93 28.33 -13.48 3.82
C HIS A 93 28.13 -13.68 5.33
N ASN A 94 29.22 -13.91 6.05
CA ASN A 94 29.18 -14.13 7.49
C ASN A 94 29.12 -12.81 8.29
N ILE A 95 27.90 -12.31 8.53
CA ILE A 95 27.63 -11.05 9.26
C ILE A 95 27.21 -11.36 10.70
N GLY A 96 27.70 -10.59 11.67
CA GLY A 96 27.31 -10.74 13.07
C GLY A 96 25.86 -10.29 13.32
N TYR A 97 25.21 -10.84 14.35
CA TYR A 97 23.90 -10.37 14.79
C TYR A 97 23.96 -9.87 16.23
N ALA A 98 23.09 -8.92 16.59
CA ALA A 98 22.91 -8.45 17.96
C ALA A 98 21.46 -8.04 18.23
N PHE A 99 21.07 -7.97 19.50
CA PHE A 99 19.77 -7.49 19.94
C PHE A 99 19.83 -6.91 21.37
N ASP A 100 18.89 -6.05 21.72
CA ASP A 100 18.78 -5.47 23.05
C ASP A 100 18.02 -6.38 24.03
N ARG A 101 18.24 -6.17 25.33
CA ARG A 101 17.40 -6.68 26.41
C ARG A 101 16.44 -5.57 26.84
N LYS A 102 15.17 -5.92 27.08
CA LYS A 102 14.18 -4.99 27.65
C LYS A 102 14.53 -4.57 29.09
N GLU A 103 15.11 -5.49 29.85
CA GLU A 103 15.57 -5.25 31.21
C GLU A 103 17.08 -5.43 31.27
N VAL A 104 17.76 -4.42 31.81
CA VAL A 104 19.19 -4.43 32.05
C VAL A 104 19.48 -5.55 33.06
N LYS A 105 20.47 -6.40 32.80
CA LYS A 105 20.90 -7.35 33.83
C LYS A 105 21.55 -6.61 35.00
N ASP A 106 21.10 -6.88 36.22
CA ASP A 106 21.77 -6.44 37.45
C ASP A 106 23.15 -7.09 37.55
N TYR A 107 24.20 -6.35 37.17
CA TYR A 107 25.59 -6.69 37.43
C TYR A 107 26.30 -5.48 38.04
N GLY A 108 26.20 -5.31 39.35
CA GLY A 108 26.90 -4.24 40.08
C GLY A 108 26.59 -2.82 39.59
N GLU A 109 27.24 -1.82 40.16
CA GLU A 109 27.17 -0.47 39.60
C GLU A 109 27.78 -0.47 38.19
N VAL A 110 26.95 -0.18 37.18
CA VAL A 110 27.41 0.04 35.80
C VAL A 110 28.27 1.31 35.82
N THR A 111 29.59 1.15 35.80
CA THR A 111 30.55 2.27 35.95
C THR A 111 31.20 2.69 34.64
N ASP A 112 31.09 1.87 33.56
CA ASP A 112 31.65 2.16 32.24
C ASP A 112 30.75 1.65 31.08
N TRP A 113 30.91 2.22 29.88
CA TRP A 113 30.16 1.90 28.66
C TRP A 113 30.28 0.42 28.24
N ALA A 114 31.43 -0.20 28.53
CA ALA A 114 31.64 -1.63 28.31
C ALA A 114 30.69 -2.51 29.13
N ASP A 115 30.34 -2.06 30.35
CA ASP A 115 29.40 -2.77 31.21
C ASP A 115 27.95 -2.51 30.80
N LEU A 116 27.63 -1.29 30.34
CA LEU A 116 26.32 -0.99 29.75
C LEU A 116 26.04 -1.90 28.54
N GLN A 117 27.02 -2.10 27.66
CA GLN A 117 26.85 -2.98 26.50
C GLN A 117 26.59 -4.43 26.92
N LYS A 118 27.37 -4.97 27.86
CA LYS A 118 27.17 -6.34 28.36
C LYS A 118 25.82 -6.53 29.06
N ALA A 119 25.34 -5.49 29.73
CA ALA A 119 24.09 -5.53 30.47
C ALA A 119 22.86 -5.39 29.57
N CYS A 120 22.97 -4.68 28.45
CA CYS A 120 21.86 -4.36 27.55
C CYS A 120 21.85 -5.14 26.24
N ILE A 121 22.98 -5.64 25.73
CA ILE A 121 23.09 -6.23 24.39
C ILE A 121 23.46 -7.72 24.47
N VAL A 122 22.93 -8.49 23.53
CA VAL A 122 23.30 -9.88 23.30
C VAL A 122 23.75 -10.04 21.84
N GLY A 123 24.85 -10.76 21.63
CA GLY A 123 25.40 -11.05 20.30
C GLY A 123 26.73 -10.35 20.04
N LYS A 124 26.95 -9.96 18.78
CA LYS A 124 28.17 -9.29 18.29
C LYS A 124 28.38 -7.97 19.04
N THR A 125 29.59 -7.75 19.54
CA THR A 125 30.00 -6.48 20.15
C THR A 125 29.86 -5.32 19.15
N ILE A 126 29.21 -4.25 19.59
CA ILE A 126 29.06 -2.99 18.86
C ILE A 126 30.26 -2.11 19.22
N ASN A 127 31.08 -1.81 18.22
CA ASN A 127 32.25 -0.94 18.35
C ASN A 127 31.97 0.42 17.68
N ASP A 128 32.83 1.38 17.93
CA ASP A 128 32.81 2.66 17.23
C ASP A 128 32.89 2.45 15.70
N ASN A 129 32.18 3.30 14.96
CA ASN A 129 32.06 3.25 13.50
C ASN A 129 31.38 1.97 12.95
N ALA A 130 30.75 1.15 13.79
CA ALA A 130 30.04 -0.05 13.34
C ALA A 130 28.97 0.27 12.29
N ARG A 131 28.88 -0.58 11.26
CA ARG A 131 27.90 -0.48 10.17
C ARG A 131 26.73 -1.41 10.45
N ILE A 132 25.61 -0.84 10.86
CA ILE A 132 24.47 -1.60 11.40
C ILE A 132 23.27 -1.52 10.45
N ILE A 133 22.63 -2.66 10.21
CA ILE A 133 21.27 -2.73 9.68
C ILE A 133 20.31 -3.13 10.80
N LEU A 134 19.24 -2.35 10.98
CA LEU A 134 18.18 -2.64 11.94
C LEU A 134 17.08 -3.45 11.24
N LEU A 135 16.57 -4.52 11.86
CA LEU A 135 15.54 -5.41 11.28
C LEU A 135 14.29 -5.46 12.16
N ASP A 136 13.10 -5.25 11.58
CA ASP A 136 11.81 -5.40 12.29
C ASP A 136 10.71 -5.89 11.33
N ASP A 137 9.55 -6.31 11.84
CA ASP A 137 8.48 -6.87 11.01
C ASP A 137 7.73 -5.80 10.19
N VAL A 138 7.15 -4.82 10.89
CA VAL A 138 6.33 -3.74 10.32
C VAL A 138 6.64 -2.42 11.02
N PHE A 139 6.49 -1.32 10.30
CA PHE A 139 6.64 0.01 10.88
C PHE A 139 5.28 0.52 11.37
N THR A 140 5.03 0.46 12.68
CA THR A 140 3.78 0.94 13.30
C THR A 140 3.95 2.33 13.89
N THR A 141 4.56 2.42 15.07
CA THR A 141 4.95 3.66 15.73
C THR A 141 6.47 3.70 15.84
N GLY A 142 7.06 4.88 15.63
CA GLY A 142 8.51 5.04 15.64
C GLY A 142 9.16 4.90 17.02
N THR A 143 8.38 5.03 18.11
CA THR A 143 8.87 5.21 19.50
C THR A 143 9.96 4.21 19.88
N THR A 144 9.68 2.90 19.78
CA THR A 144 10.67 1.87 20.15
C THR A 144 11.92 1.92 19.28
N LYS A 145 11.82 2.38 18.04
CA LYS A 145 12.97 2.48 17.12
C LYS A 145 13.88 3.64 17.53
N TYR A 146 13.32 4.78 17.95
CA TYR A 146 14.11 5.88 18.51
C TYR A 146 14.80 5.48 19.81
N GLU A 147 14.12 4.72 20.67
CA GLU A 147 14.71 4.19 21.92
C GLU A 147 15.93 3.31 21.64
N ILE A 148 15.84 2.41 20.65
CA ILE A 148 16.97 1.56 20.25
C ILE A 148 18.12 2.37 19.68
N ILE A 149 17.86 3.35 18.81
CA ILE A 149 18.92 4.22 18.27
C ILE A 149 19.61 4.99 19.40
N ASN A 150 18.84 5.51 20.36
CA ASN A 150 19.39 6.21 21.52
C ASN A 150 20.24 5.27 22.40
N LEU A 151 19.79 4.03 22.62
CA LEU A 151 20.57 3.02 23.35
C LEU A 151 21.89 2.71 22.62
N LEU A 152 21.83 2.47 21.31
CA LEU A 152 23.01 2.15 20.51
C LEU A 152 24.02 3.31 20.48
N ASN A 153 23.53 4.55 20.33
CA ASN A 153 24.38 5.75 20.39
C ASN A 153 25.00 6.02 21.77
N LYS A 154 24.43 5.47 22.85
CA LYS A 154 25.08 5.46 24.17
C LYS A 154 26.17 4.39 24.26
N ILE A 155 26.09 3.33 23.46
CA ILE A 155 27.01 2.19 23.54
C ILE A 155 28.28 2.40 22.71
N ALA A 156 28.18 3.06 21.54
CA ALA A 156 29.32 3.30 20.68
C ALA A 156 29.19 4.62 19.90
N CYS A 157 30.33 5.20 19.54
CA CYS A 157 30.43 6.45 18.79
C CYS A 157 30.35 6.22 17.28
N ASN A 158 29.81 7.20 16.55
CA ASN A 158 29.82 7.25 15.08
C ASN A 158 29.24 6.01 14.37
N ILE A 159 28.23 5.36 14.98
CA ILE A 159 27.54 4.22 14.36
C ILE A 159 26.96 4.63 13.00
N GLN A 160 27.24 3.83 11.99
CA GLN A 160 26.73 3.98 10.63
C GLN A 160 25.47 3.13 10.44
N TYR A 161 24.31 3.70 10.73
CA TYR A 161 23.02 3.07 10.47
C TYR A 161 22.75 3.02 8.97
N ARG A 162 22.96 1.85 8.34
CA ARG A 162 22.86 1.67 6.89
C ARG A 162 21.41 1.71 6.41
N ALA A 163 20.52 1.06 7.16
CA ALA A 163 19.08 1.11 6.96
C ALA A 163 18.32 0.50 8.13
N PHE A 164 17.04 0.79 8.16
CA PHE A 164 16.04 0.03 8.89
C PHE A 164 15.23 -0.80 7.89
N ILE A 165 15.31 -2.13 7.94
CA ILE A 165 14.61 -3.02 7.00
C ILE A 165 13.38 -3.63 7.67
N ILE A 166 12.24 -3.57 6.96
CA ILE A 166 10.98 -4.17 7.36
C ILE A 166 10.46 -5.18 6.33
N ALA A 167 9.63 -6.13 6.76
CA ALA A 167 9.08 -7.11 5.83
C ALA A 167 8.07 -6.45 4.88
N VAL A 168 7.12 -5.70 5.45
CA VAL A 168 6.03 -5.11 4.67
C VAL A 168 5.85 -3.63 5.01
N ASN A 169 5.98 -2.78 3.99
CA ASN A 169 5.53 -1.40 4.06
C ASN A 169 4.08 -1.30 3.58
N ARG A 170 3.16 -1.04 4.52
CA ARG A 170 1.73 -0.86 4.22
C ARG A 170 1.45 0.41 3.42
N GLN A 171 2.41 1.34 3.34
CA GLN A 171 2.28 2.65 2.72
C GLN A 171 0.98 3.34 3.11
N GLU A 172 0.67 3.31 4.40
CA GLU A 172 -0.49 3.98 5.00
C GLU A 172 -0.02 5.15 5.86
N VAL A 173 -0.78 6.24 5.87
CA VAL A 173 -0.56 7.35 6.81
C VAL A 173 -1.14 7.02 8.19
N GLY A 174 -0.54 7.59 9.23
CA GLY A 174 -1.03 7.54 10.61
C GLY A 174 -2.39 8.22 10.79
N VAL A 175 -2.94 8.16 12.01
CA VAL A 175 -4.21 8.83 12.35
C VAL A 175 -4.10 10.35 12.21
N ASP A 176 -2.90 10.89 12.38
CA ASP A 176 -2.51 12.28 12.17
C ASP A 176 -2.29 12.65 10.69
N GLY A 177 -2.47 11.69 9.77
CA GLY A 177 -2.26 11.90 8.34
C GLY A 177 -0.80 11.90 7.90
N LYS A 178 0.15 11.60 8.79
CA LYS A 178 1.59 11.59 8.48
C LYS A 178 2.07 10.22 8.04
N ASP A 179 3.08 10.20 7.17
CA ASP A 179 3.83 8.99 6.86
C ASP A 179 4.89 8.77 7.95
N ALA A 180 4.67 7.77 8.81
CA ALA A 180 5.57 7.47 9.92
C ALA A 180 6.96 7.04 9.46
N ILE A 181 7.06 6.36 8.31
CA ILE A 181 8.34 5.93 7.75
C ILE A 181 9.11 7.13 7.21
N ALA A 182 8.44 8.01 6.46
CA ALA A 182 9.06 9.23 5.94
C ALA A 182 9.50 10.15 7.07
N THR A 183 8.65 10.34 8.09
CA THR A 183 8.97 11.14 9.29
C THR A 183 10.21 10.61 9.99
N PHE A 184 10.25 9.30 10.28
CA PHE A 184 11.40 8.67 10.91
C PHE A 184 12.69 8.82 10.08
N SER A 185 12.59 8.59 8.77
CA SER A 185 13.76 8.68 7.88
C SER A 185 14.30 10.12 7.83
N GLN A 186 13.41 11.12 7.86
CA GLN A 186 13.79 12.53 7.89
C GLN A 186 14.45 12.92 9.22
N GLU A 187 13.90 12.49 10.35
CA GLU A 187 14.41 12.86 11.67
C GLU A 187 15.72 12.16 12.03
N THR A 188 15.90 10.91 11.60
CA THR A 188 17.07 10.10 11.96
C THR A 188 18.14 10.07 10.88
N SER A 189 17.81 10.49 9.65
CA SER A 189 18.64 10.28 8.44
C SER A 189 18.91 8.80 8.13
N ILE A 190 18.13 7.88 8.70
CA ILE A 190 18.24 6.43 8.47
C ILE A 190 17.18 6.03 7.43
N PRO A 191 17.58 5.48 6.27
CA PRO A 191 16.61 5.05 5.28
C PRO A 191 15.84 3.82 5.78
N VAL A 192 14.53 3.81 5.61
CA VAL A 192 13.69 2.63 5.84
C VAL A 192 13.43 1.91 4.52
N ILE A 193 13.75 0.63 4.45
CA ILE A 193 13.57 -0.22 3.27
C ILE A 193 12.58 -1.32 3.62
N SER A 194 11.73 -1.70 2.69
CA SER A 194 10.85 -2.85 2.84
C SER A 194 11.14 -3.92 1.82
N ILE A 195 11.03 -5.20 2.20
CA ILE A 195 11.05 -6.33 1.26
C ILE A 195 9.96 -6.11 0.21
N ILE A 196 8.74 -5.82 0.67
CA ILE A 196 7.60 -5.54 -0.20
C ILE A 196 6.75 -4.36 0.30
N THR A 197 6.15 -3.64 -0.64
CA THR A 197 5.15 -2.59 -0.38
C THR A 197 3.74 -3.06 -0.71
N ILE A 198 2.71 -2.43 -0.13
CA ILE A 198 1.32 -2.72 -0.53
C ILE A 198 1.08 -2.42 -2.02
N SER A 199 1.75 -1.41 -2.59
CA SER A 199 1.63 -1.09 -4.02
C SER A 199 2.13 -2.24 -4.88
N GLU A 200 3.27 -2.84 -4.53
CA GLU A 200 3.83 -3.99 -5.23
C GLU A 200 2.96 -5.24 -5.06
N ILE A 201 2.43 -5.48 -3.85
CA ILE A 201 1.44 -6.55 -3.60
C ILE A 201 0.24 -6.35 -4.52
N TYR A 202 -0.37 -5.17 -4.50
CA TYR A 202 -1.54 -4.86 -5.31
C TYR A 202 -1.28 -5.05 -6.81
N GLU A 203 -0.17 -4.53 -7.32
CA GLU A 203 0.23 -4.69 -8.72
C GLU A 203 0.43 -6.17 -9.10
N TYR A 204 1.06 -6.94 -8.23
CA TYR A 204 1.27 -8.37 -8.46
C TYR A 204 -0.05 -9.14 -8.55
N LEU A 205 -0.94 -8.94 -7.57
CA LEU A 205 -2.21 -9.67 -7.51
C LEU A 205 -3.12 -9.28 -8.68
N MET A 206 -3.10 -8.01 -9.11
CA MET A 206 -3.76 -7.56 -10.34
C MET A 206 -3.24 -8.30 -11.58
N LYS A 207 -1.92 -8.31 -11.78
CA LYS A 207 -1.30 -8.94 -12.97
C LYS A 207 -1.51 -10.46 -13.02
N LYS A 208 -1.61 -11.11 -11.86
CA LYS A 208 -1.89 -12.55 -11.76
C LYS A 208 -3.38 -12.89 -11.75
N SER A 209 -4.27 -11.89 -11.92
CA SER A 209 -5.73 -12.07 -11.83
C SER A 209 -6.18 -12.75 -10.53
N LYS A 210 -5.45 -12.50 -9.44
CA LYS A 210 -5.74 -13.00 -8.08
C LYS A 210 -6.71 -12.08 -7.31
N LEU A 211 -7.15 -10.98 -7.92
CA LEU A 211 -8.16 -10.07 -7.36
C LEU A 211 -9.40 -10.04 -8.25
N ASN A 212 -10.59 -10.10 -7.64
CA ASN A 212 -11.83 -9.78 -8.32
C ASN A 212 -12.09 -8.27 -8.35
N GLN A 213 -12.96 -7.81 -9.25
CA GLN A 213 -13.26 -6.38 -9.44
C GLN A 213 -13.61 -5.63 -8.13
N LYS A 214 -14.36 -6.28 -7.22
CA LYS A 214 -14.73 -5.65 -5.94
C LYS A 214 -13.52 -5.47 -5.02
N GLU A 215 -12.60 -6.42 -4.99
CA GLU A 215 -11.35 -6.33 -4.21
C GLU A 215 -10.44 -5.23 -4.75
N VAL A 216 -10.32 -5.14 -6.08
CA VAL A 216 -9.58 -4.09 -6.78
C VAL A 216 -10.08 -2.71 -6.37
N GLU A 217 -11.40 -2.50 -6.42
CA GLU A 217 -12.05 -1.25 -6.03
C GLU A 217 -11.87 -0.94 -4.55
N LYS A 218 -12.07 -1.93 -3.67
CA LYS A 218 -11.91 -1.76 -2.21
C LYS A 218 -10.48 -1.36 -1.83
N ILE A 219 -9.47 -2.06 -2.34
CA ILE A 219 -8.06 -1.76 -2.06
C ILE A 219 -7.69 -0.38 -2.61
N SER A 220 -8.10 -0.09 -3.85
CA SER A 220 -7.85 1.22 -4.48
C SER A 220 -8.46 2.36 -3.69
N ASN A 221 -9.73 2.25 -3.28
CA ASN A 221 -10.41 3.27 -2.49
C ASN A 221 -9.75 3.46 -1.13
N TYR A 222 -9.39 2.36 -0.46
CA TYR A 222 -8.68 2.42 0.83
C TYR A 222 -7.36 3.18 0.71
N LEU A 223 -6.53 2.85 -0.28
CA LEU A 223 -5.23 3.49 -0.49
C LEU A 223 -5.35 4.94 -1.03
N ARG A 224 -6.45 5.31 -1.72
CA ARG A 224 -6.71 6.72 -2.06
C ARG A 224 -6.98 7.58 -0.82
N VAL A 225 -7.64 7.02 0.19
CA VAL A 225 -7.95 7.74 1.43
C VAL A 225 -6.76 7.71 2.39
N TYR A 226 -6.24 6.53 2.67
CA TYR A 226 -5.26 6.29 3.74
C TYR A 226 -3.84 6.01 3.25
N GLY A 227 -3.61 5.89 1.94
CA GLY A 227 -2.28 5.65 1.41
C GLY A 227 -1.36 6.86 1.52
N THR A 228 -0.05 6.62 1.58
CA THR A 228 0.96 7.66 1.45
C THR A 228 0.97 8.24 0.03
N SER A 229 1.70 9.34 -0.19
CA SER A 229 1.86 9.95 -1.52
C SER A 229 2.40 8.95 -2.55
N ASP A 230 3.32 8.07 -2.14
CA ASP A 230 3.87 7.02 -3.00
C ASP A 230 2.83 5.98 -3.38
N ALA A 231 2.03 5.50 -2.42
CA ALA A 231 0.93 4.58 -2.70
C ALA A 231 -0.07 5.17 -3.69
N LYS A 232 -0.47 6.43 -3.49
CA LYS A 232 -1.40 7.14 -4.39
C LYS A 232 -0.83 7.29 -5.79
N THR A 233 0.47 7.58 -5.90
CA THR A 233 1.16 7.70 -7.19
C THR A 233 1.24 6.37 -7.92
N ASN A 234 1.57 5.28 -7.21
CA ASN A 234 1.62 3.95 -7.80
C ASN A 234 0.23 3.44 -8.21
N LEU A 235 -0.80 3.68 -7.41
CA LEU A 235 -2.19 3.37 -7.79
C LEU A 235 -2.58 4.00 -9.12
N LYS A 236 -2.21 5.26 -9.36
CA LYS A 236 -2.51 5.97 -10.62
C LYS A 236 -1.86 5.30 -11.84
N LYS A 237 -0.72 4.62 -11.67
CA LYS A 237 -0.02 3.90 -12.76
C LYS A 237 -0.66 2.56 -13.09
N VAL A 238 -1.22 1.89 -12.08
CA VAL A 238 -1.71 0.51 -12.18
C VAL A 238 -3.21 0.43 -12.43
N MET A 239 -3.97 1.44 -12.01
CA MET A 239 -5.40 1.49 -12.30
C MET A 239 -5.67 1.76 -13.78
N PRO A 240 -6.73 1.17 -14.36
CA PRO A 240 -7.20 1.55 -15.68
C PRO A 240 -7.51 3.05 -15.72
N HIS A 241 -7.26 3.67 -16.88
CA HIS A 241 -7.36 5.11 -17.10
C HIS A 241 -8.57 5.72 -16.38
N LYS A 242 -8.32 6.77 -15.61
CA LYS A 242 -9.39 7.66 -15.17
C LYS A 242 -10.15 8.10 -16.42
N ILE A 243 -11.44 7.79 -16.46
CA ILE A 243 -12.31 8.29 -17.51
C ILE A 243 -12.40 9.82 -17.39
N ILE A 244 -12.42 10.35 -16.17
CA ILE A 244 -12.42 11.80 -15.86
C ILE A 244 -11.12 12.17 -15.14
N ASP A 245 -10.28 12.99 -15.79
CA ASP A 245 -8.95 13.34 -15.28
C ASP A 245 -8.95 14.30 -14.08
N GLN A 246 -10.07 14.97 -13.83
CA GLN A 246 -10.23 15.92 -12.72
C GLN A 246 -10.27 15.21 -11.35
N GLU A 247 -9.81 15.89 -10.28
CA GLU A 247 -9.94 15.38 -8.91
C GLU A 247 -11.36 15.52 -8.36
N ARG A 248 -12.07 16.58 -8.77
CA ARG A 248 -13.47 16.83 -8.47
C ARG A 248 -14.14 17.40 -9.72
N SER A 249 -15.32 16.90 -10.04
CA SER A 249 -16.07 17.34 -11.21
C SER A 249 -17.57 17.12 -11.01
N ILE A 250 -18.37 17.89 -11.74
CA ILE A 250 -19.80 17.69 -11.89
C ILE A 250 -20.05 16.88 -13.17
N ILE A 251 -20.98 15.93 -13.11
CA ILE A 251 -21.50 15.20 -14.26
C ILE A 251 -22.98 15.55 -14.36
N PRO A 252 -23.40 16.41 -15.31
CA PRO A 252 -24.81 16.66 -15.56
C PRO A 252 -25.51 15.36 -15.96
N ALA A 253 -26.61 15.05 -15.28
CA ALA A 253 -27.54 14.02 -15.71
C ALA A 253 -28.43 14.61 -16.81
N CYS A 254 -28.09 14.36 -18.06
CA CYS A 254 -28.84 14.79 -19.24
C CYS A 254 -30.05 13.89 -19.47
N ASP A 255 -30.89 13.74 -18.44
CA ASP A 255 -32.13 12.99 -18.47
C ASP A 255 -33.23 13.85 -19.12
N VAL A 256 -33.05 14.15 -20.41
CA VAL A 256 -34.00 14.89 -21.25
C VAL A 256 -34.56 13.97 -22.34
N ASP A 257 -35.68 14.37 -22.93
CA ASP A 257 -36.46 13.57 -23.88
C ASP A 257 -36.20 13.90 -25.36
N THR A 258 -35.48 14.99 -25.66
CA THR A 258 -35.15 15.39 -27.04
C THR A 258 -33.68 15.74 -27.24
N LEU A 259 -33.21 15.59 -28.49
CA LEU A 259 -31.83 15.94 -28.86
C LEU A 259 -31.57 17.45 -28.76
N GLU A 260 -32.56 18.30 -29.00
CA GLU A 260 -32.40 19.76 -28.91
C GLU A 260 -32.09 20.20 -27.47
N LYS A 261 -32.81 19.65 -26.49
CA LYS A 261 -32.56 19.92 -25.07
C LYS A 261 -31.19 19.41 -24.64
N LEU A 262 -30.80 18.23 -25.12
CA LEU A 262 -29.46 17.68 -24.86
C LEU A 262 -28.39 18.60 -25.43
N GLU A 263 -28.53 19.00 -26.69
CA GLU A 263 -27.61 19.89 -27.40
C GLU A 263 -27.48 21.24 -26.69
N GLU A 264 -28.59 21.81 -26.21
CA GLU A 264 -28.58 23.05 -25.45
C GLU A 264 -27.79 22.92 -24.14
N ILE A 265 -28.02 21.86 -23.35
CA ILE A 265 -27.29 21.61 -22.10
C ILE A 265 -25.79 21.49 -22.39
N VAL A 266 -25.41 20.67 -23.37
CA VAL A 266 -24.00 20.40 -23.67
C VAL A 266 -23.34 21.68 -24.18
N ARG A 267 -23.95 22.38 -25.14
CA ARG A 267 -23.41 23.64 -25.69
C ARG A 267 -23.15 24.68 -24.61
N ASN A 268 -24.06 24.81 -23.63
CA ASN A 268 -23.95 25.81 -22.58
C ASN A 268 -23.00 25.41 -21.43
N THR A 269 -22.59 24.14 -21.34
CA THR A 269 -21.80 23.63 -20.22
C THR A 269 -20.45 23.01 -20.61
N ALA A 270 -20.23 22.74 -21.90
CA ALA A 270 -19.05 22.03 -22.41
C ALA A 270 -17.74 22.71 -22.03
N GLU A 271 -17.69 24.05 -22.03
CA GLU A 271 -16.50 24.84 -21.73
C GLU A 271 -16.32 25.13 -20.23
N LEU A 272 -17.27 24.75 -19.38
CA LEU A 272 -17.16 24.98 -17.94
C LEU A 272 -16.11 24.04 -17.33
N ASN A 273 -15.13 24.63 -16.64
CA ASN A 273 -14.02 23.89 -16.01
C ASN A 273 -14.48 22.82 -15.01
N GLY A 274 -15.60 23.03 -14.32
CA GLY A 274 -16.14 22.07 -13.34
C GLY A 274 -16.86 20.87 -13.94
N ILE A 275 -17.09 20.82 -15.25
CA ILE A 275 -17.81 19.70 -15.89
C ILE A 275 -16.83 18.64 -16.35
N GLY A 276 -16.94 17.44 -15.77
CA GLY A 276 -16.05 16.31 -16.04
C GLY A 276 -16.54 15.34 -17.12
N GLY A 277 -17.82 15.39 -17.47
CA GLY A 277 -18.46 14.50 -18.44
C GLY A 277 -19.97 14.65 -18.44
N TYR A 278 -20.66 13.88 -19.27
CA TYR A 278 -22.11 13.92 -19.41
C TYR A 278 -22.70 12.53 -19.20
N LYS A 279 -23.79 12.44 -18.44
CA LYS A 279 -24.53 11.18 -18.27
C LYS A 279 -25.80 11.25 -19.11
N ILE A 280 -26.01 10.28 -19.99
CA ILE A 280 -27.20 10.16 -20.83
C ILE A 280 -28.07 8.98 -20.37
N GLY A 281 -29.38 9.22 -20.32
CA GLY A 281 -30.38 8.22 -19.91
C GLY A 281 -30.89 7.35 -21.07
N PHE A 282 -31.70 6.36 -20.73
CA PHE A 282 -32.26 5.42 -21.69
C PHE A 282 -33.21 6.06 -22.71
N GLU A 283 -33.93 7.14 -22.36
CA GLU A 283 -34.91 7.77 -23.26
C GLU A 283 -34.26 8.24 -24.55
N LEU A 284 -33.15 8.97 -24.45
CA LEU A 284 -32.37 9.41 -25.60
C LEU A 284 -31.73 8.23 -26.34
N GLY A 285 -31.12 7.30 -25.59
CA GLY A 285 -30.39 6.18 -26.16
C GLY A 285 -31.27 5.21 -26.95
N LEU A 286 -32.47 4.93 -26.47
CA LEU A 286 -33.45 4.05 -27.11
C LEU A 286 -34.30 4.80 -28.16
N GLY A 287 -34.65 6.06 -27.90
CA GLY A 287 -35.49 6.86 -28.81
C GLY A 287 -34.77 7.32 -30.08
N TYR A 288 -33.51 7.72 -29.98
CA TYR A 288 -32.74 8.30 -31.12
C TYR A 288 -31.53 7.46 -31.54
N GLY A 289 -31.21 6.41 -30.77
CA GLY A 289 -30.01 5.61 -30.95
C GLY A 289 -28.77 6.24 -30.32
N LEU A 290 -27.99 5.42 -29.61
CA LEU A 290 -26.78 5.87 -28.91
C LEU A 290 -25.78 6.60 -29.82
N LYS A 291 -25.63 6.15 -31.08
CA LYS A 291 -24.73 6.78 -32.05
C LYS A 291 -25.09 8.25 -32.27
N THR A 292 -26.34 8.52 -32.57
CA THR A 292 -26.87 9.87 -32.82
C THR A 292 -26.70 10.77 -31.58
N VAL A 293 -27.04 10.25 -30.40
CA VAL A 293 -26.92 10.98 -29.13
C VAL A 293 -25.45 11.37 -28.87
N VAL A 294 -24.53 10.45 -29.08
CA VAL A 294 -23.09 10.69 -28.90
C VAL A 294 -22.58 11.71 -29.92
N GLU A 295 -22.98 11.59 -31.19
CA GLU A 295 -22.62 12.56 -32.23
C GLU A 295 -23.08 13.97 -31.87
N THR A 296 -24.29 14.14 -31.34
CA THR A 296 -24.80 15.44 -30.86
C THR A 296 -23.91 16.05 -29.77
N ILE A 297 -23.50 15.26 -28.77
CA ILE A 297 -22.61 15.74 -27.71
C ILE A 297 -21.21 16.07 -28.27
N ARG A 298 -20.71 15.23 -29.17
CA ARG A 298 -19.35 15.33 -29.75
C ARG A 298 -19.15 16.55 -30.63
N LYS A 299 -20.22 17.21 -31.09
CA LYS A 299 -20.14 18.53 -31.74
C LYS A 299 -19.48 19.60 -30.86
N TYR A 300 -19.60 19.47 -29.54
CA TYR A 300 -19.19 20.51 -28.58
C TYR A 300 -18.08 20.08 -27.62
N THR A 301 -17.86 18.78 -27.43
CA THR A 301 -16.90 18.32 -26.43
C THR A 301 -16.37 16.91 -26.64
N ASN A 302 -15.10 16.71 -26.28
CA ASN A 302 -14.47 15.39 -26.19
C ASN A 302 -14.54 14.77 -24.78
N LYS A 303 -15.24 15.44 -23.84
CA LYS A 303 -15.41 14.94 -22.46
C LYS A 303 -16.11 13.55 -22.45
N PRO A 304 -15.87 12.73 -21.42
CA PRO A 304 -16.54 11.44 -21.26
C PRO A 304 -18.06 11.50 -21.35
N ILE A 305 -18.64 10.46 -21.94
CA ILE A 305 -20.09 10.23 -22.01
C ILE A 305 -20.38 8.91 -21.31
N ILE A 306 -21.30 8.92 -20.34
CA ILE A 306 -21.69 7.77 -19.53
C ILE A 306 -23.13 7.42 -19.89
N TYR A 307 -23.39 6.19 -20.31
CA TYR A 307 -24.74 5.71 -20.58
C TYR A 307 -25.33 5.00 -19.36
N ASP A 308 -26.38 5.58 -18.78
CA ASP A 308 -27.06 5.07 -17.59
C ASP A 308 -28.31 4.29 -18.00
N HIS A 309 -28.11 3.04 -18.44
CA HIS A 309 -29.21 2.15 -18.81
C HIS A 309 -30.00 1.64 -17.60
N GLN A 310 -29.43 1.65 -16.39
CA GLN A 310 -30.09 1.10 -15.20
C GLN A 310 -31.43 1.78 -14.90
N LYS A 311 -31.59 3.05 -15.28
CA LYS A 311 -32.87 3.78 -15.18
C LYS A 311 -34.01 3.22 -16.04
N ALA A 312 -33.71 2.38 -17.03
CA ALA A 312 -34.71 1.69 -17.84
C ALA A 312 -35.42 0.56 -17.07
N GLY A 313 -34.93 0.18 -15.89
CA GLY A 313 -35.58 -0.79 -15.02
C GLY A 313 -36.97 -0.33 -14.59
N THR A 314 -37.92 -1.28 -14.55
CA THR A 314 -39.29 -1.04 -14.09
C THR A 314 -39.41 -1.04 -12.56
N ASP A 315 -38.30 -1.22 -11.84
CA ASP A 315 -38.18 -1.20 -10.39
C ASP A 315 -38.26 0.21 -9.80
N ILE A 316 -38.07 1.25 -10.62
CA ILE A 316 -38.30 2.66 -10.28
C ILE A 316 -39.63 3.10 -10.90
N PRO A 317 -40.71 3.30 -10.11
CA PRO A 317 -42.05 3.60 -10.64
C PRO A 317 -42.11 4.85 -11.53
N ASP A 318 -41.27 5.85 -11.24
CA ASP A 318 -41.28 7.13 -11.97
C ASP A 318 -40.66 7.02 -13.36
N THR A 319 -39.62 6.19 -13.56
CA THR A 319 -38.99 5.98 -14.89
C THR A 319 -39.70 4.91 -15.71
N GLY A 320 -40.44 4.00 -15.07
CA GLY A 320 -41.19 2.95 -15.75
C GLY A 320 -42.20 3.46 -16.78
N LYS A 321 -42.87 4.59 -16.50
CA LYS A 321 -43.79 5.23 -17.46
C LYS A 321 -43.05 5.71 -18.72
N ASN A 322 -41.88 6.32 -18.54
CA ASN A 322 -41.07 6.81 -19.65
C ASN A 322 -40.50 5.65 -20.47
N PHE A 323 -40.05 4.58 -19.82
CA PHE A 323 -39.60 3.37 -20.50
C PHE A 323 -40.73 2.72 -21.33
N ALA A 324 -41.91 2.53 -20.74
CA ALA A 324 -43.07 2.00 -21.46
C ALA A 324 -43.47 2.88 -22.65
N ARG A 325 -43.39 4.21 -22.50
CA ARG A 325 -43.64 5.17 -23.59
C ARG A 325 -42.66 4.97 -24.75
N VAL A 326 -41.35 4.90 -24.46
CA VAL A 326 -40.30 4.71 -25.47
C VAL A 326 -40.45 3.35 -26.18
N CYS A 327 -40.75 2.29 -25.44
CA CYS A 327 -41.03 0.97 -26.02
C CYS A 327 -42.24 1.00 -26.96
N LYS A 328 -43.33 1.64 -26.54
CA LYS A 328 -44.54 1.80 -27.35
C LYS A 328 -44.27 2.59 -28.64
N GLU A 329 -43.53 3.69 -28.54
CA GLU A 329 -43.11 4.51 -29.71
C GLU A 329 -42.24 3.70 -30.68
N ALA A 330 -41.44 2.77 -30.17
CA ALA A 330 -40.63 1.85 -30.96
C ALA A 330 -41.41 0.63 -31.52
N GLY A 331 -42.71 0.52 -31.23
CA GLY A 331 -43.55 -0.59 -31.70
C GLY A 331 -43.38 -1.90 -30.91
N VAL A 332 -42.81 -1.84 -29.72
CA VAL A 332 -42.74 -2.98 -28.78
C VAL A 332 -44.06 -3.03 -28.01
N ASN A 333 -44.79 -4.14 -28.17
CA ASN A 333 -46.12 -4.36 -27.59
C ASN A 333 -46.08 -4.98 -26.20
#